data_AF-A0A537M5Z4-F1
#
_entry.id   AF-A0A537M5Z4-F1
#
_cell.length_a   1.000
_cell.length_b   1.000
_cell.length_c   1.000
_cell.angle_alpha   90.00
_cell.angle_beta   90.00
_cell.angle_gamma   90.00
#
_symmetry.space_group_name_H-M   'P 1'
#
loop_
_entity.id
_entity.type
_entity.pdbx_description
1 polymer ?
#
loop_
_entity_poly.entity_id
_entity_poly.type
_entity_poly.pdbx_seq_one_letter_code
_entity_poly.pdbx_strand_id
1 'polypeptide(L)'
;MESNERYYWRRASEELYAASRAITPAAETRRRQLAQTYLDKLRELADPDSEWPLPGPRPGIADELRSLAGLIHEPELIAEPG
;
A
#
# COMPACT_ATOMS: atom_id res chain seq x y z
N MET A 1 1.12 25.28 8.78
CA MET A 1 2.15 24.32 8.34
C MET A 1 1.61 22.93 8.67
N GLU A 2 1.41 22.08 7.67
CA GLU A 2 1.00 20.68 7.92
C GLU A 2 2.14 20.00 8.70
N SER A 3 1.84 19.25 9.76
CA SER A 3 2.87 18.49 10.47
C SER A 3 3.52 17.51 9.49
N ASN A 4 4.85 17.39 9.52
CA ASN A 4 5.60 16.51 8.60
C ASN A 4 5.04 15.08 8.57
N GLU A 5 4.50 14.58 9.68
CA GLU A 5 3.81 13.29 9.78
C GLU A 5 2.55 13.21 8.91
N ARG A 6 1.65 14.20 8.99
CA ARG A 6 0.42 14.22 8.19
C ARG A 6 0.74 14.32 6.70
N TYR A 7 1.76 15.08 6.36
CA TYR A 7 2.28 15.18 5.00
C TYR A 7 2.73 13.81 4.49
N TYR A 8 3.61 13.11 5.21
CA TYR A 8 4.11 11.80 4.78
C TYR A 8 3.01 10.74 4.73
N TRP A 9 2.10 10.73 5.70
CA TRP A 9 0.96 9.80 5.69
C TRP A 9 0.02 10.03 4.50
N ARG A 10 -0.29 11.31 4.20
CA ARG A 10 -1.11 11.66 3.04
C ARG A 10 -0.45 11.24 1.74
N ARG A 11 0.85 11.54 1.57
CA ARG A 11 1.60 11.19 0.36
C ARG A 11 1.70 9.66 0.20
N ALA A 12 1.97 8.92 1.26
CA ALA A 12 1.96 7.46 1.22
C ALA A 12 0.60 6.91 0.75
N SER A 13 -0.50 7.46 1.28
CA SER A 13 -1.85 7.05 0.92
C SER A 13 -2.19 7.37 -0.55
N GLU A 14 -1.83 8.56 -1.03
CA GLU A 14 -2.01 8.97 -2.42
C GLU A 14 -1.25 8.05 -3.39
N GLU A 15 -0.02 7.66 -3.06
CA GLU A 15 0.77 6.77 -3.91
C GLU A 15 0.25 5.33 -3.89
N LEU A 16 -0.21 4.81 -2.74
CA LEU A 16 -0.87 3.49 -2.68
C LEU A 16 -2.17 3.47 -3.48
N TYR A 17 -2.96 4.54 -3.40
CA TYR A 17 -4.16 4.67 -4.21
C TYR A 17 -3.83 4.71 -5.71
N ALA A 18 -2.81 5.48 -6.10
CA ALA A 18 -2.32 5.52 -7.48
C ALA A 18 -1.78 4.16 -7.95
N ALA A 19 -1.12 3.39 -7.08
CA ALA A 19 -0.68 2.04 -7.37
C ALA A 19 -1.86 1.11 -7.68
N SER A 20 -2.92 1.15 -6.87
CA SER A 20 -4.12 0.33 -7.08
C SER A 20 -4.85 0.61 -8.39
N ARG A 21 -4.64 1.80 -8.97
CA ARG A 21 -5.25 2.23 -10.25
C ARG A 21 -4.26 2.20 -11.41
N ALA A 22 -3.04 1.71 -11.20
CA ALA A 22 -2.02 1.69 -12.23
C ALA A 22 -2.36 0.66 -13.31
N ILE A 23 -2.33 1.08 -14.57
CA ILE A 23 -2.63 0.21 -15.72
C ILE A 23 -1.50 -0.78 -15.97
N THR A 24 -0.25 -0.42 -15.62
CA THR A 24 0.92 -1.24 -15.87
C THR A 24 1.57 -1.73 -14.57
N PRO A 25 2.09 -2.97 -14.54
CA PRO A 25 2.78 -3.51 -13.35
C PRO A 25 4.00 -2.68 -12.94
N ALA A 26 4.70 -2.10 -13.91
CA ALA A 26 5.85 -1.23 -13.66
C ALA A 26 5.44 0.08 -12.98
N ALA A 27 4.31 0.68 -13.38
CA ALA A 27 3.79 1.88 -12.73
C ALA A 27 3.30 1.56 -11.30
N GLU A 28 2.60 0.46 -11.12
CA GLU A 28 2.18 -0.03 -9.80
C GLU A 28 3.38 -0.20 -8.86
N THR A 29 4.42 -0.92 -9.31
CA THR A 29 5.62 -1.18 -8.53
C THR A 29 6.33 0.11 -8.12
N ARG A 30 6.49 1.06 -9.05
CA ARG A 30 7.10 2.37 -8.75
C ARG A 30 6.30 3.15 -7.72
N ARG A 31 4.96 3.15 -7.83
CA ARG A 31 4.08 3.83 -6.88
C ARG A 31 4.14 3.21 -5.49
N ARG A 32 4.18 1.87 -5.40
CA ARG A 32 4.39 1.14 -4.13
C ARG A 32 5.75 1.47 -3.50
N GLN A 33 6.82 1.50 -4.29
CA GLN A 33 8.16 1.90 -3.81
C GLN A 33 8.16 3.33 -3.26
N LEU A 34 7.49 4.26 -3.96
CA LEU A 34 7.41 5.64 -3.51
C LEU A 34 6.57 5.80 -2.22
N ALA A 35 5.47 5.05 -2.11
CA ALA A 35 4.69 4.98 -0.88
C ALA A 35 5.54 4.48 0.30
N GLN A 36 6.35 3.44 0.08
CA GLN A 36 7.23 2.88 1.10
C GLN A 36 8.22 3.92 1.63
N THR A 37 8.86 4.70 0.75
CA THR A 37 9.76 5.79 1.17
C THR A 37 9.09 6.78 2.11
N TYR A 38 7.83 7.15 1.86
CA TYR A 38 7.09 8.05 2.75
C TYR A 38 6.72 7.40 4.08
N LEU A 39 6.40 6.11 4.09
CA LEU A 39 6.14 5.37 5.33
C LEU A 39 7.41 5.22 6.18
N ASP A 40 8.56 5.00 5.54
CA ASP A 40 9.85 4.95 6.25
C ASP A 40 10.17 6.31 6.89
N LYS A 41 9.93 7.42 6.16
CA LYS A 41 10.07 8.77 6.71
C LYS A 41 9.09 9.05 7.85
N LEU A 42 7.87 8.55 7.77
CA LEU A 42 6.89 8.64 8.86
C LEU A 42 7.39 7.88 10.10
N ARG A 43 8.01 6.71 9.90
CA ARG A 43 8.60 5.92 10.98
C ARG A 43 9.84 6.58 11.59
N GLU A 44 10.66 7.27 10.80
CA GLU A 44 11.79 8.05 11.31
C GLU A 44 11.34 9.23 12.19
N LEU A 45 10.16 9.81 11.91
CA LEU A 45 9.57 10.89 12.71
C LEU A 45 8.87 10.40 13.98
N ALA A 46 8.26 9.22 13.92
CA ALA A 46 7.75 8.52 15.09
C ALA A 46 8.94 7.95 15.87
N ASP A 47 9.50 8.79 16.75
CA ASP A 47 10.58 8.52 17.72
C ASP A 47 10.92 7.01 17.90
N PRO A 48 12.17 6.56 17.69
CA PRO A 48 12.54 5.15 17.72
C PRO A 48 12.33 4.45 19.08
N ASP A 49 12.17 5.22 20.16
CA ASP A 49 11.83 4.74 21.51
C ASP A 49 10.31 4.82 21.80
N SER A 50 9.53 5.37 20.89
CA SER A 50 8.07 5.40 20.99
C SER A 50 7.51 4.05 20.58
N GLU A 51 7.10 3.28 21.60
CA GLU A 51 6.17 2.15 21.49
C GLU A 51 4.76 2.64 21.11
N TRP A 52 4.66 3.60 20.18
CA TRP A 52 3.40 3.96 19.55
C TRP A 52 3.15 2.96 18.43
N PRO A 53 1.98 2.29 18.41
CA PRO A 53 1.76 1.20 17.49
C PRO A 53 1.84 1.78 16.09
N LEU A 54 2.70 1.17 15.27
CA LEU A 54 2.44 1.14 13.84
C LEU A 54 0.93 0.90 13.71
N PRO A 55 0.15 1.75 13.01
CA PRO A 55 -1.07 1.24 12.46
C PRO A 55 -0.59 0.19 11.47
N GLY A 56 -0.41 -1.04 11.98
CA GLY A 56 -0.62 -2.23 11.19
C GLY A 56 -1.89 -1.99 10.39
N PRO A 57 -1.95 -2.50 9.16
CA PRO A 57 -3.09 -2.25 8.28
C PRO A 57 -4.34 -2.39 9.14
N ARG A 58 -5.15 -1.33 9.22
CA ARG A 58 -6.37 -1.32 10.06
C ARG A 58 -7.02 -2.68 9.88
N PRO A 59 -7.59 -3.33 10.90
CA PRO A 59 -8.12 -4.69 10.75
C PRO A 59 -9.14 -4.85 9.60
N GLY A 60 -9.66 -3.76 9.02
CA GLY A 60 -10.34 -3.76 7.71
C GLY A 60 -9.43 -3.69 6.45
N ILE A 61 -8.34 -2.91 6.44
CA ILE A 61 -7.43 -2.77 5.29
C ILE A 61 -6.58 -4.02 5.07
N ALA A 62 -6.16 -4.73 6.12
CA ALA A 62 -5.39 -5.97 5.95
C ALA A 62 -6.25 -7.05 5.29
N ASP A 63 -7.53 -7.09 5.67
CA ASP A 63 -8.56 -7.96 5.12
C ASP A 63 -8.97 -7.53 3.71
N GLU A 64 -9.02 -6.21 3.45
CA GLU A 64 -9.28 -5.64 2.13
C GLU A 64 -8.12 -5.88 1.16
N LEU A 65 -6.86 -5.75 1.61
CA LEU A 65 -5.66 -6.09 0.84
C LEU A 65 -5.56 -7.60 0.61
N ARG A 66 -5.97 -8.42 1.59
CA ARG A 66 -6.05 -9.89 1.44
C ARG A 66 -7.18 -10.31 0.49
N SER A 67 -8.33 -9.64 0.53
CA SER A 67 -9.45 -9.85 -0.40
C SER A 67 -9.10 -9.40 -1.83
N LEU A 68 -8.44 -8.25 -1.98
CA LEU A 68 -7.91 -7.76 -3.26
C LEU A 68 -6.81 -8.68 -3.80
N ALA A 69 -5.95 -9.23 -2.94
CA ALA A 69 -4.95 -10.22 -3.34
C ALA A 69 -5.56 -11.59 -3.69
N GLY A 70 -6.69 -11.96 -3.06
CA GLY A 70 -7.45 -13.17 -3.38
C GLY A 70 -8.18 -13.11 -4.73
N LEU A 71 -8.52 -11.91 -5.21
CA LEU A 71 -9.10 -11.67 -6.54
C LEU A 71 -8.09 -11.80 -7.69
N ILE A 72 -6.79 -11.91 -7.41
CA ILE A 72 -5.73 -12.06 -8.42
C ILE A 72 -5.41 -13.55 -8.69
N HIS A 73 -6.06 -14.48 -7.98
CA HIS A 73 -5.86 -15.92 -8.19
C HIS A 73 -7.17 -16.66 -8.54
N GLU A 74 -7.62 -16.46 -9.77
CA GLU A 74 -8.07 -17.59 -10.60
C GLU A 74 -7.33 -17.48 -11.94
N PRO A 75 -6.33 -18.32 -12.23
CA PRO A 75 -6.02 -18.58 -13.62
C PRO A 75 -7.26 -19.27 -14.21
N GLU A 76 -8.01 -18.57 -15.06
CA GLU A 76 -8.94 -19.22 -15.98
C GLU A 76 -8.12 -20.28 -16.73
N LEU A 77 -8.31 -21.55 -16.35
CA LEU A 77 -8.02 -22.68 -17.21
C LEU A 77 -9.02 -22.63 -18.36
N ILE A 78 -8.73 -21.79 -19.35
CA ILE A 78 -9.27 -21.92 -20.68
C ILE A 78 -8.66 -23.21 -21.24
N ALA A 79 -9.35 -24.33 -21.03
CA ALA A 79 -9.16 -25.53 -21.84
C ALA A 79 -10.36 -25.60 -22.81
N GLU A 80 -10.05 -25.25 -24.05
CA GLU A 80 -10.89 -25.32 -25.25
C GLU A 80 -11.58 -26.69 -25.44
N PRO A 81 -12.70 -26.75 -26.19
CA PRO A 81 -13.50 -27.96 -26.35
C PRO A 81 -12.86 -28.99 -27.30
N GLY A 82 -13.01 -30.27 -26.95
CA GLY A 82 -12.71 -31.43 -27.80
C GLY A 82 -13.78 -32.50 -27.65
#